data_AF-A0A7K3YXZ5-F1
#
_entry.id   AF-A0A7K3YXZ5-F1
#
_cell.length_a   1.000
_cell.length_b   1.000
_cell.length_c   1.000
_cell.angle_alpha   90.00
_cell.angle_beta   90.00
_cell.angle_gamma   90.00
#
_symmetry.space_group_name_H-M   'P 1'
#
loop_
_entity.id
_entity.type
_entity.pdbx_description
1 polymer ?
#
loop_
_entity_poly.entity_id
_entity_poly.type
_entity_poly.pdbx_seq_one_letter_code
_entity_poly.pdbx_strand_id
1 'polypeptide(L)'
;LAGYHVPIGSSIDGPEEITDSQRGEGYFARCMKGYEAATAAGLSVRFICTFTNKSVRHKEEIFDFFKAKGFDLKLHPALPSLRSENPKEWALEPADYGELLVYLLDKSLENFGEMEVMNINDLCRCVFTRRGSVCTYVNCMGNTFAIGPDGSIYPCYRFVGMPEWVMANVRDRPTMEQLMQSEPGRRMTAFSDYVDTACKDCSHIRYCRGGCPYNAIAPSGGELEGVDPHCPAYKRIFDELNERMNAEMFDEPPGGMGFGMTVSQKKKPGVMALMRKISMQ
;
A
#
# COMPACT_ATOMS: atom_id res chain seq x y z
N LEU A 1 -5.00 -25.41 4.12
CA LEU A 1 -4.14 -24.20 4.20
C LEU A 1 -2.91 -24.45 5.06
N ALA A 2 -3.05 -24.92 6.31
CA ALA A 2 -1.93 -25.19 7.21
C ALA A 2 -0.87 -26.14 6.61
N GLY A 3 -1.28 -27.29 6.08
CA GLY A 3 -0.33 -28.24 5.45
C GLY A 3 0.40 -27.70 4.21
N TYR A 4 -0.03 -26.57 3.65
CA TYR A 4 0.59 -25.92 2.49
C TYR A 4 1.24 -24.58 2.84
N HIS A 5 1.29 -24.19 4.13
CA HIS A 5 1.87 -22.94 4.62
C HIS A 5 1.36 -21.69 3.88
N VAL A 6 0.08 -21.69 3.49
CA VAL A 6 -0.51 -20.57 2.76
C VAL A 6 -0.65 -19.37 3.70
N PRO A 7 -0.03 -18.20 3.40
CA PRO A 7 -0.22 -17.01 4.20
C PRO A 7 -1.66 -16.50 4.06
N ILE A 8 -2.25 -16.03 5.16
CA ILE A 8 -3.62 -15.52 5.16
C ILE A 8 -3.61 -14.01 5.35
N GLY A 9 -4.20 -13.30 4.39
CA GLY A 9 -4.65 -11.93 4.58
C GLY A 9 -6.13 -11.94 4.96
N SER A 10 -6.50 -11.27 6.04
CA SER A 10 -7.90 -11.00 6.40
C SER A 10 -8.13 -9.50 6.48
N SER A 11 -9.38 -9.07 6.54
CA SER A 11 -9.73 -7.64 6.61
C SER A 11 -10.39 -7.29 7.93
N ILE A 12 -9.88 -6.25 8.58
CA ILE A 12 -10.44 -5.64 9.80
C ILE A 12 -10.04 -4.17 9.76
N ASP A 13 -10.97 -3.26 10.03
CA ASP A 13 -10.74 -1.82 9.80
C ASP A 13 -10.55 -1.03 11.10
N GLY A 14 -10.43 -1.73 12.23
CA GLY A 14 -10.31 -1.15 13.56
C GLY A 14 -11.19 -1.91 14.59
N PRO A 15 -11.60 -1.24 15.68
CA PRO A 15 -12.61 -1.74 16.59
C PRO A 15 -13.91 -2.18 15.89
N GLU A 16 -14.73 -2.94 16.62
CA GLU A 16 -15.97 -3.54 16.10
C GLU A 16 -16.89 -2.52 15.44
N GLU A 17 -17.15 -1.37 16.09
CA GLU A 17 -18.02 -0.33 15.55
C GLU A 17 -17.53 0.19 14.20
N ILE A 18 -16.22 0.50 14.07
CA ILE A 18 -15.63 0.98 12.82
C ILE A 18 -15.67 -0.11 11.76
N THR A 19 -15.26 -1.33 12.11
CA THR A 19 -15.23 -2.47 11.18
C THR A 19 -16.64 -2.77 10.65
N ASP A 20 -17.64 -2.87 11.51
CA ASP A 20 -19.00 -3.23 11.12
C ASP A 20 -19.69 -2.09 10.37
N SER A 21 -19.36 -0.82 10.67
CA SER A 21 -19.86 0.33 9.90
C SER A 21 -19.41 0.29 8.42
N GLN A 22 -18.24 -0.31 8.14
CA GLN A 22 -17.69 -0.41 6.78
C GLN A 22 -17.98 -1.77 6.12
N ARG A 23 -18.12 -2.85 6.90
CA ARG A 23 -18.17 -4.24 6.40
C ARG A 23 -19.47 -4.98 6.69
N GLY A 24 -20.40 -4.33 7.39
CA GLY A 24 -21.70 -4.86 7.75
C GLY A 24 -21.74 -5.48 9.15
N GLU A 25 -22.94 -5.53 9.72
CA GLU A 25 -23.18 -5.97 11.10
C GLU A 25 -22.67 -7.40 11.37
N GLY A 26 -22.01 -7.55 12.53
CA GLY A 26 -21.42 -8.79 13.02
C GLY A 26 -20.22 -9.28 12.20
N TYR A 27 -19.70 -8.47 11.27
CA TYR A 27 -18.53 -8.85 10.47
C TYR A 27 -17.31 -9.03 11.36
N PHE A 28 -17.06 -8.10 12.28
CA PHE A 28 -15.94 -8.14 13.22
C PHE A 28 -15.90 -9.45 13.99
N ALA A 29 -17.01 -9.81 14.65
CA ALA A 29 -17.12 -11.04 15.43
C ALA A 29 -16.85 -12.31 14.59
N ARG A 30 -17.38 -12.37 13.35
CA ARG A 30 -17.11 -13.49 12.42
C ARG A 30 -15.64 -13.53 11.99
N CYS A 31 -15.05 -12.37 11.71
CA CYS A 31 -13.65 -12.24 11.32
C CYS A 31 -12.71 -12.71 12.44
N MET A 32 -12.97 -12.28 13.68
CA MET A 32 -12.19 -12.69 14.86
C MET A 32 -12.30 -14.19 15.15
N LYS A 33 -13.49 -14.77 15.01
CA LYS A 33 -13.67 -16.24 15.10
C LYS A 33 -12.85 -16.99 14.04
N GLY A 34 -12.81 -16.46 12.81
CA GLY A 34 -12.00 -17.03 11.73
C GLY A 34 -10.50 -16.92 11.99
N TYR A 35 -10.06 -15.77 12.53
CA TYR A 35 -8.68 -15.56 12.97
C TYR A 35 -8.26 -16.56 14.05
N GLU A 36 -9.06 -16.72 15.11
CA GLU A 36 -8.80 -17.69 16.19
C GLU A 36 -8.68 -19.13 15.65
N ALA A 37 -9.58 -19.53 14.76
CA ALA A 37 -9.53 -20.85 14.13
C ALA A 37 -8.27 -21.05 13.27
N ALA A 38 -7.87 -20.03 12.49
CA ALA A 38 -6.67 -20.09 11.66
C ALA A 38 -5.40 -20.14 12.51
N THR A 39 -5.29 -19.31 13.55
CA THR A 39 -4.15 -19.30 14.47
C THR A 39 -4.05 -20.59 15.28
N ALA A 40 -5.18 -21.15 15.74
CA ALA A 40 -5.21 -22.46 16.40
C ALA A 40 -4.72 -23.60 15.49
N ALA A 41 -4.88 -23.45 14.17
CA ALA A 41 -4.34 -24.36 13.16
C ALA A 41 -2.87 -24.08 12.76
N GLY A 42 -2.19 -23.17 13.46
CA GLY A 42 -0.78 -22.82 13.22
C GLY A 42 -0.55 -21.88 12.02
N LEU A 43 -1.59 -21.23 11.51
CA LEU A 43 -1.48 -20.29 10.39
C LEU A 43 -1.18 -18.88 10.87
N SER A 44 -0.33 -18.18 10.13
CA SER A 44 -0.12 -16.74 10.30
C SER A 44 -1.18 -15.98 9.52
N VAL A 45 -1.88 -15.08 10.22
CA VAL A 45 -2.89 -14.19 9.65
C VAL A 45 -2.39 -12.75 9.77
N ARG A 46 -2.43 -12.01 8.68
CA ARG A 46 -2.17 -10.57 8.65
C ARG A 46 -3.46 -9.83 8.30
N PHE A 47 -3.65 -8.67 8.91
CA PHE A 47 -4.84 -7.87 8.71
C PHE A 47 -4.59 -6.68 7.80
N ILE A 48 -5.54 -6.46 6.88
CA ILE A 48 -5.61 -5.31 5.98
C ILE A 48 -6.71 -4.38 6.48
N CYS A 49 -6.33 -3.15 6.82
CA CYS A 49 -7.18 -2.09 7.33
C CYS A 49 -7.49 -1.07 6.23
N THR A 50 -8.76 -0.96 5.86
CA THR A 50 -9.22 0.03 4.88
C THR A 50 -9.60 1.33 5.56
N PHE A 51 -8.85 2.40 5.27
CA PHE A 51 -9.15 3.75 5.74
C PHE A 51 -10.03 4.49 4.74
N THR A 52 -11.15 5.03 5.22
CA THR A 52 -12.13 5.81 4.44
C THR A 52 -12.11 7.27 4.88
N ASN A 53 -12.79 8.14 4.14
CA ASN A 53 -13.06 9.53 4.58
C ASN A 53 -13.77 9.63 5.94
N LYS A 54 -14.42 8.56 6.41
CA LYS A 54 -15.07 8.48 7.72
C LYS A 54 -14.09 7.97 8.79
N SER A 55 -13.43 6.83 8.55
CA SER A 55 -12.58 6.18 9.54
C SER A 55 -11.22 6.86 9.76
N VAL A 56 -10.72 7.67 8.81
CA VAL A 56 -9.47 8.44 9.01
C VAL A 56 -9.52 9.39 10.22
N ARG A 57 -10.72 9.84 10.60
CA ARG A 57 -10.94 10.68 11.79
C ARG A 57 -10.70 9.93 13.10
N HIS A 58 -10.71 8.61 13.05
CA HIS A 58 -10.50 7.68 14.16
C HIS A 58 -9.13 6.97 14.06
N LYS A 59 -8.17 7.53 13.31
CA LYS A 59 -6.85 6.91 13.07
C LYS A 59 -6.11 6.54 14.37
N GLU A 60 -6.26 7.32 15.44
CA GLU A 60 -5.71 7.02 16.76
C GLU A 60 -6.33 5.75 17.35
N GLU A 61 -7.66 5.68 17.38
CA GLU A 61 -8.41 4.54 17.90
C GLU A 61 -8.12 3.26 17.11
N ILE A 62 -8.02 3.38 15.78
CA ILE A 62 -7.67 2.27 14.90
C ILE A 62 -6.24 1.80 15.18
N PHE A 63 -5.26 2.72 15.25
CA PHE A 63 -3.88 2.35 15.54
C PHE A 63 -3.76 1.64 16.90
N ASP A 64 -4.38 2.21 17.94
CA ASP A 64 -4.35 1.66 19.30
C ASP A 64 -5.02 0.28 19.37
N PHE A 65 -6.08 0.05 18.58
CA PHE A 65 -6.70 -1.27 18.44
C PHE A 65 -5.72 -2.31 17.89
N PHE A 66 -5.03 -2.01 16.78
CA PHE A 66 -4.05 -2.92 16.19
C PHE A 66 -2.91 -3.21 17.17
N LYS A 67 -2.40 -2.16 17.84
CA LYS A 67 -1.37 -2.29 18.87
C LYS A 67 -1.82 -3.18 20.03
N ALA A 68 -2.99 -2.91 20.61
CA ALA A 68 -3.51 -3.66 21.76
C ALA A 68 -3.77 -5.14 21.43
N LYS A 69 -4.12 -5.45 20.19
CA LYS A 69 -4.29 -6.83 19.71
C LYS A 69 -2.98 -7.52 19.32
N GLY A 70 -1.88 -6.80 19.24
CA GLY A 70 -0.61 -7.32 18.73
C GLY A 70 -0.67 -7.64 17.23
N PHE A 71 -1.46 -6.89 16.48
CA PHE A 71 -1.60 -7.05 15.03
C PHE A 71 -0.72 -6.04 14.29
N ASP A 72 -0.05 -6.51 13.23
CA ASP A 72 0.56 -5.60 12.27
C ASP A 72 -0.53 -4.91 11.43
N LEU A 73 -0.30 -3.63 11.13
CA LEU A 73 -1.23 -2.82 10.33
C LEU A 73 -0.75 -2.78 8.88
N LYS A 74 -1.51 -3.42 7.97
CA LYS A 74 -1.43 -3.16 6.53
C LYS A 74 -2.53 -2.17 6.16
N LEU A 75 -2.15 -0.96 5.79
CA LEU A 75 -3.09 0.07 5.37
C LEU A 75 -3.48 -0.10 3.90
N HIS A 76 -4.77 0.09 3.61
CA HIS A 76 -5.28 0.31 2.27
C HIS A 76 -6.17 1.56 2.27
N PRO A 77 -5.88 2.61 1.48
CA PRO A 77 -6.79 3.74 1.39
C PRO A 77 -8.02 3.35 0.55
N ALA A 78 -9.21 3.75 0.96
CA ALA A 78 -10.41 3.64 0.14
C ALA A 78 -10.27 4.60 -1.05
N LEU A 79 -10.57 4.11 -2.24
CA LEU A 79 -10.34 4.80 -3.50
C LEU A 79 -11.62 4.74 -4.33
N PRO A 80 -11.82 5.73 -5.23
CA PRO A 80 -12.86 5.64 -6.25
C PRO A 80 -12.79 4.32 -7.02
N SER A 81 -13.95 3.80 -7.40
CA SER A 81 -14.07 2.63 -8.25
C SER A 81 -14.82 3.00 -9.52
N LEU A 82 -14.32 2.51 -10.66
CA LEU A 82 -15.02 2.56 -11.96
C LEU A 82 -16.42 1.92 -11.92
N ARG A 83 -16.70 1.08 -10.92
CA ARG A 83 -18.00 0.40 -10.75
C ARG A 83 -18.98 1.17 -9.89
N SER A 84 -18.53 2.19 -9.16
CA SER A 84 -19.36 2.87 -8.18
C SER A 84 -20.15 4.00 -8.83
N GLU A 85 -21.45 4.04 -8.59
CA GLU A 85 -22.29 5.19 -8.93
C GLU A 85 -21.99 6.41 -8.03
N ASN A 86 -21.40 6.17 -6.85
CA ASN A 86 -20.98 7.22 -5.92
C ASN A 86 -19.49 7.04 -5.55
N PRO A 87 -18.56 7.37 -6.46
CA PRO A 87 -17.13 7.09 -6.28
C PRO A 87 -16.48 7.82 -5.09
N LYS A 88 -17.14 8.85 -4.54
CA LYS A 88 -16.62 9.67 -3.43
C LYS A 88 -17.15 9.31 -2.06
N GLU A 89 -18.18 8.47 -1.97
CA GLU A 89 -18.89 8.21 -0.70
C GLU A 89 -17.96 7.76 0.43
N TRP A 90 -16.99 6.91 0.10
CA TRP A 90 -16.03 6.31 1.03
C TRP A 90 -14.58 6.66 0.71
N ALA A 91 -14.33 7.29 -0.44
CA ALA A 91 -12.98 7.56 -0.93
C ALA A 91 -12.22 8.46 0.05
N LEU A 92 -10.99 8.07 0.38
CA LEU A 92 -10.10 8.86 1.21
C LEU A 92 -9.48 9.97 0.37
N GLU A 93 -9.64 11.21 0.83
CA GLU A 93 -9.08 12.37 0.14
C GLU A 93 -7.54 12.35 0.14
N PRO A 94 -6.89 12.78 -0.95
CA PRO A 94 -5.42 12.75 -1.05
C PRO A 94 -4.71 13.49 0.09
N ALA A 95 -5.24 14.63 0.53
CA ALA A 95 -4.64 15.42 1.61
C ALA A 95 -4.69 14.65 2.95
N ASP A 96 -5.86 14.11 3.30
CA ASP A 96 -6.05 13.31 4.51
C ASP A 96 -5.17 12.05 4.50
N TYR A 97 -5.00 11.44 3.32
CA TYR A 97 -4.11 10.28 3.18
C TYR A 97 -2.65 10.64 3.43
N GLY A 98 -2.18 11.78 2.93
CA GLY A 98 -0.80 12.26 3.18
C GLY A 98 -0.53 12.44 4.67
N GLU A 99 -1.45 13.11 5.38
CA GLU A 99 -1.33 13.32 6.83
C GLU A 99 -1.46 12.02 7.62
N LEU A 100 -2.32 11.10 7.18
CA LEU A 100 -2.41 9.76 7.78
C LEU A 100 -1.09 8.98 7.65
N LEU A 101 -0.41 9.05 6.50
CA LEU A 101 0.87 8.37 6.31
C LEU A 101 1.97 8.96 7.21
N VAL A 102 1.99 10.28 7.39
CA VAL A 102 2.97 10.95 8.28
C VAL A 102 2.69 10.59 9.74
N TYR A 103 1.42 10.61 10.15
CA TYR A 103 1.00 10.15 11.46
C TYR A 103 1.44 8.68 11.72
N LEU A 104 1.23 7.80 10.75
CA LEU A 104 1.62 6.39 10.87
C LEU A 104 3.13 6.21 10.86
N LEU A 105 3.89 7.07 10.18
CA LEU A 105 5.35 7.11 10.27
C LEU A 105 5.79 7.44 11.70
N ASP A 106 5.23 8.49 12.31
CA ASP A 106 5.51 8.86 13.70
C ASP A 106 5.21 7.70 14.64
N LYS A 107 4.03 7.10 14.51
CA LYS A 107 3.64 5.93 15.32
C LYS A 107 4.55 4.72 15.10
N SER A 108 5.02 4.49 13.88
CA SER A 108 5.95 3.39 13.59
C SER A 108 7.30 3.58 14.28
N LEU A 109 7.78 4.83 14.37
CA LEU A 109 9.03 5.18 15.05
C LEU A 109 8.89 5.13 16.57
N GLU A 110 7.79 5.63 17.11
CA GLU A 110 7.46 5.57 18.54
C GLU A 110 7.34 4.13 19.06
N ASN A 111 6.85 3.21 18.23
CA ASN A 111 6.58 1.82 18.57
C ASN A 111 7.53 0.84 17.86
N PHE A 112 8.74 1.32 17.55
CA PHE A 112 9.73 0.55 16.81
C PHE A 112 10.06 -0.77 17.52
N GLY A 113 9.81 -1.89 16.82
CA GLY A 113 10.06 -3.24 17.35
C GLY A 113 8.89 -3.83 18.13
N GLU A 114 7.85 -3.06 18.45
CA GLU A 114 6.62 -3.55 19.10
C GLU A 114 5.55 -3.96 18.08
N MET A 115 5.38 -3.17 17.01
CA MET A 115 4.35 -3.36 15.99
C MET A 115 4.84 -2.86 14.63
N GLU A 116 4.42 -3.48 13.54
CA GLU A 116 4.73 -2.99 12.20
C GLU A 116 3.54 -2.29 11.54
N VAL A 117 3.80 -1.11 10.97
CA VAL A 117 2.95 -0.54 9.92
C VAL A 117 3.60 -0.88 8.58
N MET A 118 3.08 -1.91 7.93
CA MET A 118 3.69 -2.52 6.75
C MET A 118 3.89 -1.51 5.60
N ASN A 119 2.93 -0.61 5.40
CA ASN A 119 3.03 0.42 4.35
C ASN A 119 4.17 1.40 4.60
N ILE A 120 4.45 1.75 5.85
CA ILE A 120 5.59 2.62 6.18
C ILE A 120 6.89 1.90 5.90
N ASN A 121 6.99 0.61 6.25
CA ASN A 121 8.15 -0.21 5.91
C ASN A 121 8.37 -0.27 4.39
N ASP A 122 7.31 -0.48 3.60
CA ASP A 122 7.37 -0.52 2.14
C ASP A 122 7.83 0.83 1.56
N LEU A 123 7.34 1.95 2.08
CA LEU A 123 7.71 3.31 1.67
C LEU A 123 9.17 3.63 2.01
N CYS A 124 9.64 3.30 3.21
CA CYS A 124 11.04 3.42 3.59
C CYS A 124 11.94 2.61 2.64
N ARG A 125 11.54 1.37 2.31
CA ARG A 125 12.25 0.53 1.33
C ARG A 125 12.28 1.17 -0.06
N CYS A 126 11.18 1.78 -0.49
CA CYS A 126 11.11 2.50 -1.76
C CYS A 126 12.12 3.65 -1.85
N VAL A 127 12.14 4.50 -0.83
CA VAL A 127 13.03 5.67 -0.75
C VAL A 127 14.48 5.23 -0.72
N PHE A 128 14.81 4.26 0.13
CA PHE A 128 16.18 3.77 0.29
C PHE A 128 16.74 3.11 -0.96
N THR A 129 16.00 2.13 -1.51
CA THR A 129 16.46 1.38 -2.68
C THR A 129 16.32 2.16 -3.98
N ARG A 130 15.66 3.34 -3.92
CA ARG A 130 15.25 4.15 -5.09
C ARG A 130 14.49 3.32 -6.13
N ARG A 131 13.72 2.33 -5.67
CA ARG A 131 12.90 1.42 -6.49
C ARG A 131 11.58 1.14 -5.78
N GLY A 132 10.47 1.12 -6.52
CA GLY A 132 9.18 0.71 -5.97
C GLY A 132 9.22 -0.74 -5.45
N SER A 133 8.54 -0.99 -4.33
CA SER A 133 8.47 -2.30 -3.68
C SER A 133 7.07 -2.94 -3.73
N VAL A 134 6.04 -2.16 -4.07
CA VAL A 134 4.64 -2.60 -4.14
C VAL A 134 4.01 -2.18 -5.46
N CYS A 135 2.92 -2.85 -5.85
CA CYS A 135 2.23 -2.67 -7.14
C CYS A 135 1.97 -1.20 -7.52
N THR A 136 1.58 -0.36 -6.55
CA THR A 136 1.31 1.08 -6.76
C THR A 136 2.55 1.87 -7.20
N TYR A 137 3.74 1.42 -6.84
CA TYR A 137 4.99 2.17 -6.97
C TYR A 137 5.94 1.59 -8.03
N VAL A 138 5.46 0.60 -8.80
CA VAL A 138 6.21 -0.07 -9.87
C VAL A 138 5.43 0.01 -11.17
N ASN A 139 6.11 -0.25 -12.30
CA ASN A 139 5.40 -0.58 -13.53
C ASN A 139 4.81 -1.99 -13.37
N CYS A 140 3.55 -2.06 -12.93
CA CYS A 140 2.86 -3.30 -12.62
C CYS A 140 2.44 -4.10 -13.86
N MET A 141 2.44 -3.46 -15.03
CA MET A 141 2.03 -4.09 -16.28
C MET A 141 2.98 -5.21 -16.67
N GLY A 142 2.40 -6.35 -17.09
CA GLY A 142 3.14 -7.56 -17.45
C GLY A 142 3.63 -8.40 -16.27
N ASN A 143 3.44 -7.96 -15.02
CA ASN A 143 3.92 -8.65 -13.82
C ASN A 143 2.80 -9.26 -12.97
N THR A 144 1.56 -8.81 -13.12
CA THR A 144 0.41 -9.29 -12.36
C THR A 144 -0.83 -9.24 -13.22
N PHE A 145 -1.67 -10.27 -13.11
CA PHE A 145 -2.97 -10.35 -13.78
C PHE A 145 -3.99 -10.89 -12.79
N ALA A 146 -5.27 -10.66 -13.09
CA ALA A 146 -6.35 -11.35 -12.40
C ALA A 146 -7.08 -12.28 -13.35
N ILE A 147 -7.53 -13.41 -12.80
CA ILE A 147 -8.36 -14.39 -13.50
C ILE A 147 -9.72 -14.37 -12.82
N GLY A 148 -10.76 -14.00 -13.56
CA GLY A 148 -12.14 -14.07 -13.12
C GLY A 148 -12.61 -15.52 -12.96
N PRO A 149 -13.72 -15.75 -12.24
CA PRO A 149 -14.24 -17.11 -12.00
C PRO A 149 -14.67 -17.83 -13.29
N ASP A 150 -14.94 -17.10 -14.37
CA ASP A 150 -15.26 -17.59 -15.71
C ASP A 150 -14.02 -17.92 -16.57
N GLY A 151 -12.84 -17.64 -16.04
CA GLY A 151 -11.55 -17.78 -16.71
C GLY A 151 -11.11 -16.56 -17.52
N SER A 152 -11.85 -15.45 -17.48
CA SER A 152 -11.45 -14.22 -18.16
C SER A 152 -10.23 -13.60 -17.48
N ILE A 153 -9.27 -13.14 -18.27
CA ILE A 153 -8.02 -12.52 -17.81
C ILE A 153 -8.18 -11.01 -17.83
N TYR A 154 -7.78 -10.33 -16.75
CA TYR A 154 -7.87 -8.89 -16.58
C TYR A 154 -6.50 -8.30 -16.19
N PRO A 155 -6.26 -6.99 -16.43
CA PRO A 155 -4.99 -6.35 -16.06
C PRO A 155 -4.69 -6.46 -14.56
N CYS A 156 -5.70 -6.37 -13.71
CA CYS A 156 -5.58 -6.61 -12.27
C CYS A 156 -6.95 -6.93 -11.66
N TYR A 157 -6.98 -7.29 -10.37
CA TYR A 157 -8.21 -7.72 -9.70
C TYR A 157 -9.30 -6.63 -9.66
N ARG A 158 -8.91 -5.35 -9.77
CA ARG A 158 -9.86 -4.22 -9.74
C ARG A 158 -10.75 -4.12 -10.98
N PHE A 159 -10.38 -4.81 -12.07
CA PHE A 159 -11.13 -4.85 -13.32
C PHE A 159 -12.03 -6.08 -13.45
N VAL A 160 -11.94 -7.03 -12.51
CA VAL A 160 -12.73 -8.27 -12.57
C VAL A 160 -14.23 -7.94 -12.55
N GLY A 161 -14.94 -8.49 -13.54
CA GLY A 161 -16.37 -8.24 -13.73
C GLY A 161 -16.70 -7.07 -14.68
N MET A 162 -15.70 -6.46 -15.32
CA MET A 162 -15.89 -5.43 -16.35
C MET A 162 -15.55 -5.99 -17.75
N PRO A 163 -16.53 -6.34 -18.58
CA PRO A 163 -16.29 -6.99 -19.88
C PRO A 163 -15.32 -6.23 -20.81
N GLU A 164 -15.35 -4.90 -20.79
CA GLU A 164 -14.49 -4.01 -21.57
C GLU A 164 -13.01 -4.05 -21.14
N TRP A 165 -12.70 -4.65 -19.99
CA TRP A 165 -11.33 -4.84 -19.48
C TRP A 165 -10.84 -6.29 -19.60
N VAL A 166 -11.58 -7.16 -20.29
CA VAL A 166 -11.13 -8.53 -20.57
C VAL A 166 -10.01 -8.51 -21.61
N MET A 167 -8.86 -9.08 -21.25
CA MET A 167 -7.68 -9.18 -22.12
C MET A 167 -7.74 -10.43 -23.02
N ALA A 168 -8.20 -11.55 -22.45
CA ALA A 168 -8.34 -12.86 -23.11
C ALA A 168 -9.04 -13.85 -22.14
N ASN A 169 -9.13 -15.13 -22.51
CA ASN A 169 -9.53 -16.20 -21.59
C ASN A 169 -8.39 -17.21 -21.38
N VAL A 170 -8.25 -17.75 -20.17
CA VAL A 170 -7.23 -18.75 -19.83
C VAL A 170 -7.33 -20.03 -20.66
N ARG A 171 -8.53 -20.39 -21.13
CA ARG A 171 -8.75 -21.57 -21.98
C ARG A 171 -8.03 -21.47 -23.33
N ASP A 172 -7.84 -20.25 -23.82
CA ASP A 172 -7.20 -19.98 -25.11
C ASP A 172 -5.67 -19.99 -25.02
N ARG A 173 -5.12 -20.13 -23.80
CA ARG A 173 -3.68 -20.17 -23.50
C ARG A 173 -2.91 -19.01 -24.15
N PRO A 174 -3.34 -17.74 -23.95
CA PRO A 174 -2.71 -16.60 -24.60
C PRO A 174 -1.26 -16.44 -24.12
N THR A 175 -0.40 -15.97 -25.02
CA THR A 175 0.95 -15.53 -24.64
C THR A 175 0.88 -14.17 -23.94
N MET A 176 1.93 -13.86 -23.18
CA MET A 176 2.09 -12.55 -22.55
C MET A 176 2.04 -11.40 -23.57
N GLU A 177 2.62 -11.60 -24.75
CA GLU A 177 2.58 -10.60 -25.82
C GLU A 177 1.15 -10.34 -26.30
N GLN A 178 0.35 -11.41 -26.50
CA GLN A 178 -1.06 -11.28 -26.88
C GLN A 178 -1.87 -10.52 -25.82
N LEU A 179 -1.63 -10.81 -24.54
CA LEU A 179 -2.26 -10.07 -23.44
C LEU A 179 -1.91 -8.57 -23.51
N MET A 180 -0.64 -8.23 -23.68
CA MET A 180 -0.20 -6.83 -23.74
C MET A 180 -0.68 -6.10 -25.00
N GLN A 181 -0.89 -6.81 -26.11
CA GLN A 181 -1.44 -6.25 -27.35
C GLN A 181 -2.97 -6.09 -27.33
N SER A 182 -3.68 -6.73 -26.40
CA SER A 182 -5.11 -6.50 -26.18
C SER A 182 -5.40 -5.01 -25.92
N GLU A 183 -6.63 -4.57 -26.18
CA GLU A 183 -7.02 -3.18 -25.92
C GLU A 183 -6.77 -2.77 -24.46
N PRO A 184 -7.21 -3.53 -23.43
CA PRO A 184 -6.87 -3.20 -22.03
C PRO A 184 -5.38 -3.21 -21.74
N GLY A 185 -4.62 -4.14 -22.34
CA GLY A 185 -3.16 -4.21 -22.21
C GLY A 185 -2.48 -2.95 -22.74
N ARG A 186 -2.87 -2.48 -23.93
CA ARG A 186 -2.34 -1.25 -24.54
C ARG A 186 -2.73 -0.01 -23.74
N ARG A 187 -4.00 0.09 -23.29
CA ARG A 187 -4.48 1.20 -22.44
C ARG A 187 -3.64 1.33 -21.16
N MET A 188 -3.34 0.20 -20.52
CA MET A 188 -2.55 0.23 -19.29
C MET A 188 -1.05 0.41 -19.53
N THR A 189 -0.54 0.02 -20.70
CA THR A 189 0.84 0.33 -21.08
C THR A 189 1.02 1.83 -21.34
N ALA A 190 0.02 2.49 -21.95
CA ALA A 190 0.04 3.93 -22.20
C ALA A 190 0.17 4.78 -20.91
N PHE A 191 -0.23 4.24 -19.76
CA PHE A 191 0.01 4.88 -18.46
C PHE A 191 1.51 5.08 -18.18
N SER A 192 2.35 4.09 -18.48
CA SER A 192 3.80 4.20 -18.28
C SER A 192 4.39 5.32 -19.14
N ASP A 193 4.00 5.40 -20.41
CA ASP A 193 4.45 6.44 -21.34
C ASP A 193 4.01 7.84 -20.88
N TYR A 194 2.77 7.95 -20.40
CA TYR A 194 2.25 9.17 -19.81
C TYR A 194 3.06 9.59 -18.58
N VAL A 195 3.36 8.66 -17.67
CA VAL A 195 4.15 8.91 -16.46
C VAL A 195 5.57 9.39 -16.81
N ASP A 196 6.22 8.77 -17.79
CA ASP A 196 7.58 9.15 -18.23
C ASP A 196 7.63 10.58 -18.77
N THR A 197 6.51 11.12 -19.26
CA THR A 197 6.39 12.51 -19.71
C THR A 197 5.95 13.44 -18.58
N ALA A 198 4.84 13.13 -17.91
CA ALA A 198 4.19 13.98 -16.91
C ALA A 198 4.99 14.09 -15.60
N CYS A 199 5.76 13.07 -15.24
CA CYS A 199 6.52 13.01 -14.00
C CYS A 199 8.04 13.12 -14.19
N LYS A 200 8.51 13.47 -15.40
CA LYS A 200 9.95 13.48 -15.77
C LYS A 200 10.84 14.28 -14.81
N ASP A 201 10.32 15.41 -14.31
CA ASP A 201 11.05 16.33 -13.43
C ASP A 201 10.76 16.08 -11.93
N CYS A 202 9.99 15.04 -11.60
CA CYS A 202 9.65 14.73 -10.21
C CYS A 202 10.82 14.02 -9.50
N SER A 203 11.21 14.53 -8.33
CA SER A 203 12.24 13.98 -7.44
C SER A 203 12.00 12.51 -7.03
N HIS A 204 10.74 12.06 -7.03
CA HIS A 204 10.34 10.73 -6.56
C HIS A 204 10.10 9.72 -7.70
N ILE A 205 10.27 10.11 -8.98
CA ILE A 205 9.89 9.26 -10.13
C ILE A 205 10.50 7.85 -10.09
N ARG A 206 11.72 7.71 -9.56
CA ARG A 206 12.43 6.43 -9.50
C ARG A 206 11.71 5.34 -8.69
N TYR A 207 10.92 5.74 -7.70
CA TYR A 207 10.25 4.82 -6.76
C TYR A 207 8.77 5.12 -6.54
N CYS A 208 8.21 6.18 -7.14
CA CYS A 208 6.77 6.44 -7.15
C CYS A 208 6.10 5.92 -8.44
N ARG A 209 6.75 6.08 -9.60
CA ARG A 209 6.26 5.63 -10.92
C ARG A 209 4.82 6.06 -11.26
N GLY A 210 4.40 7.23 -10.78
CA GLY A 210 3.09 7.80 -11.09
C GLY A 210 1.91 7.18 -10.33
N GLY A 211 2.16 6.22 -9.43
CA GLY A 211 1.11 5.55 -8.68
C GLY A 211 0.39 4.45 -9.47
N CYS A 212 -0.86 4.15 -9.09
CA CYS A 212 -1.62 3.07 -9.69
C CYS A 212 -2.35 3.50 -10.98
N PRO A 213 -2.22 2.77 -12.10
CA PRO A 213 -2.94 3.08 -13.34
C PRO A 213 -4.45 3.01 -13.19
N TYR A 214 -4.98 2.09 -12.37
CA TYR A 214 -6.42 2.02 -12.09
C TYR A 214 -6.90 3.31 -11.40
N ASN A 215 -6.16 3.79 -10.40
CA ASN A 215 -6.54 4.99 -9.67
C ASN A 215 -6.50 6.23 -10.55
N ALA A 216 -5.55 6.28 -11.50
CA ALA A 216 -5.43 7.37 -12.46
C ALA A 216 -6.66 7.52 -13.37
N ILE A 217 -7.27 6.40 -13.79
CA ILE A 217 -8.41 6.41 -14.71
C ILE A 217 -9.77 6.37 -14.01
N ALA A 218 -9.82 5.99 -12.73
CA ALA A 218 -11.07 5.82 -11.99
C ALA A 218 -11.93 7.12 -11.91
N PRO A 219 -11.35 8.32 -11.67
CA PRO A 219 -12.11 9.57 -11.60
C PRO A 219 -12.72 10.01 -12.94
N SER A 220 -12.12 9.63 -14.05
CA SER A 220 -12.43 10.03 -15.42
C SER A 220 -13.20 8.95 -16.19
N GLY A 221 -13.79 7.97 -15.49
CA GLY A 221 -14.59 6.92 -16.12
C GLY A 221 -13.82 5.97 -17.04
N GLY A 222 -12.50 5.86 -16.85
CA GLY A 222 -11.63 4.95 -17.62
C GLY A 222 -10.66 5.67 -18.56
N GLU A 223 -10.74 6.99 -18.69
CA GLU A 223 -9.85 7.79 -19.54
C GLU A 223 -8.56 8.19 -18.82
N LEU A 224 -7.44 8.18 -19.55
CA LEU A 224 -6.15 8.56 -18.98
C LEU A 224 -5.94 10.09 -19.07
N GLU A 225 -6.36 10.80 -18.02
CA GLU A 225 -6.24 12.27 -17.94
C GLU A 225 -5.13 12.74 -16.99
N GLY A 226 -4.60 11.84 -16.16
CA GLY A 226 -3.64 12.17 -15.13
C GLY A 226 -2.90 10.96 -14.58
N VAL A 227 -2.10 11.21 -13.55
CA VAL A 227 -1.51 10.16 -12.71
C VAL A 227 -2.43 9.81 -11.53
N ASP A 228 -1.99 8.93 -10.64
CA ASP A 228 -2.77 8.58 -9.45
C ASP A 228 -3.19 9.85 -8.66
N PRO A 229 -4.49 10.03 -8.35
CA PRO A 229 -4.99 11.17 -7.59
C PRO A 229 -4.35 11.33 -6.21
N HIS A 230 -3.78 10.26 -5.64
CA HIS A 230 -3.01 10.30 -4.39
C HIS A 230 -1.57 10.78 -4.56
N CYS A 231 -1.17 11.25 -5.75
CA CYS A 231 0.14 11.86 -5.99
C CYS A 231 0.56 12.92 -4.94
N PRO A 232 -0.32 13.85 -4.50
CA PRO A 232 0.01 14.78 -3.41
C PRO A 232 0.32 14.06 -2.08
N ALA A 233 -0.42 13.00 -1.75
CA ALA A 233 -0.16 12.17 -0.55
C ALA A 233 1.20 11.49 -0.63
N TYR A 234 1.53 10.95 -1.80
CA TYR A 234 2.81 10.28 -2.04
C TYR A 234 3.98 11.24 -1.91
N LYS A 235 3.88 12.44 -2.52
CA LYS A 235 4.90 13.49 -2.35
C LYS A 235 5.08 13.84 -0.89
N ARG A 236 3.97 14.13 -0.17
CA ARG A 236 3.98 14.49 1.24
C ARG A 236 4.77 13.49 2.11
N ILE A 237 4.52 12.19 1.97
CA ILE A 237 5.23 11.18 2.77
C ILE A 237 6.66 10.94 2.27
N PHE A 238 6.91 11.00 0.96
CA PHE A 238 8.25 10.78 0.43
C PHE A 238 9.19 11.94 0.75
N ASP A 239 8.70 13.17 0.72
CA ASP A 239 9.44 14.35 1.18
C ASP A 239 9.78 14.20 2.68
N GLU A 240 8.80 13.88 3.53
CA GLU A 240 9.01 13.64 4.96
C GLU A 240 10.07 12.56 5.23
N LEU A 241 10.00 11.44 4.52
CA LEU A 241 10.98 10.36 4.64
C LEU A 241 12.38 10.79 4.20
N ASN A 242 12.50 11.51 3.08
CA ASN A 242 13.80 12.01 2.61
C ASN A 242 14.38 13.05 3.57
N GLU A 243 13.57 13.98 4.07
CA GLU A 243 14.01 15.01 5.02
C GLU A 243 14.51 14.40 6.32
N ARG A 244 13.75 13.49 6.94
CA ARG A 244 14.18 12.80 8.18
C ARG A 244 15.41 11.94 7.97
N MET A 245 15.46 11.19 6.86
CA MET A 245 16.62 10.37 6.52
C MET A 245 17.88 11.22 6.31
N ASN A 246 17.77 12.33 5.57
CA ASN A 246 18.89 13.24 5.35
C ASN A 246 19.36 13.85 6.68
N ALA A 247 18.43 14.34 7.52
CA ALA A 247 18.77 14.89 8.83
C ALA A 247 19.52 13.86 9.70
N GLU A 248 19.04 12.61 9.76
CA GLU A 248 19.72 11.54 10.49
C GLU A 248 21.13 11.23 9.94
N MET A 249 21.31 11.25 8.61
CA MET A 249 22.62 11.03 7.98
C MET A 249 23.61 12.17 8.21
N PHE A 250 23.16 13.43 8.26
CA PHE A 250 24.03 14.58 8.52
C PHE A 250 24.34 14.76 10.01
N ASP A 251 23.47 14.26 10.90
CA ASP A 251 23.69 14.22 12.35
C ASP A 251 24.56 13.04 12.82
N GLU A 252 24.83 12.04 11.97
CA GLU A 252 25.81 10.97 12.23
C GLU A 252 27.22 11.47 11.84
N PRO A 253 28.21 11.50 12.77
CA PRO A 253 29.52 12.05 12.46
C PRO A 253 30.22 11.23 11.38
N PRO A 254 30.90 11.87 10.41
CA PRO A 254 31.59 11.18 9.33
C PRO A 254 32.82 10.46 9.88
N GLY A 255 32.70 9.15 10.09
CA GLY A 255 33.84 8.26 10.27
C GLY A 255 33.95 7.60 11.64
N GLY A 256 33.87 6.28 11.63
CA GLY A 256 34.34 5.41 12.71
C GLY A 256 35.88 5.44 12.86
N MET A 257 36.46 6.61 13.10
CA MET A 257 37.81 6.76 13.63
C MET A 257 37.85 7.97 14.57
N GLY A 258 37.45 7.75 15.81
CA GLY A 258 37.58 8.73 16.88
C GLY A 258 37.55 8.01 18.23
N PHE A 259 38.74 7.80 18.81
CA PHE A 259 38.88 7.43 20.20
C PHE A 259 38.22 8.51 21.07
N GLY A 260 37.05 8.21 21.61
CA GLY A 260 36.33 9.11 22.51
C GLY A 260 34.98 8.51 22.88
N MET A 261 34.93 7.80 24.01
CA MET A 261 33.70 7.35 24.63
C MET A 261 32.83 8.58 24.96
N THR A 262 31.98 8.98 24.03
CA THR A 262 30.78 9.74 24.36
C THR A 262 29.67 8.73 24.54
N VAL A 263 29.11 8.69 25.75
CA VAL A 263 27.93 7.91 26.09
C VAL A 263 26.82 8.37 25.15
N SER A 264 26.58 7.58 24.10
CA SER A 264 25.46 7.77 23.19
C SER A 264 24.18 7.74 24.02
N GLN A 265 23.57 8.91 24.25
CA GLN A 265 22.17 8.96 24.64
C GLN A 265 21.43 8.10 23.62
N LYS A 266 20.66 7.09 24.08
CA LYS A 266 19.84 6.26 23.20
C LYS A 266 18.93 7.19 22.39
N LYS A 267 19.35 7.57 21.18
CA LYS A 267 18.52 8.33 20.25
C LYS A 267 17.29 7.47 20.00
N LYS A 268 16.11 8.08 20.06
CA LYS A 268 14.87 7.40 19.68
C LYS A 268 15.04 6.83 18.26
N PRO A 269 14.48 5.65 17.96
CA PRO A 269 14.59 5.06 16.62
C PRO A 269 14.11 6.04 15.55
N GLY A 270 14.97 6.29 14.56
CA GLY A 270 14.68 7.11 13.39
C GLY A 270 14.35 6.28 12.16
N VAL A 271 14.16 6.93 11.02
CA VAL A 271 13.88 6.30 9.72
C VAL A 271 15.01 5.31 9.35
N MET A 272 16.27 5.64 9.67
CA MET A 272 17.40 4.74 9.44
C MET A 272 17.34 3.47 10.30
N ALA A 273 16.68 3.49 11.46
CA ALA A 273 16.47 2.28 12.26
C ALA A 273 15.45 1.34 11.61
N LEU A 274 14.33 1.88 11.08
CA LEU A 274 13.38 1.12 10.26
C LEU A 274 14.08 0.49 9.05
N MET A 275 14.91 1.26 8.35
CA MET A 275 15.62 0.78 7.17
C MET A 275 16.62 -0.34 7.48
N ARG A 276 17.39 -0.22 8.57
CA ARG A 276 18.31 -1.28 9.01
C ARG A 276 17.55 -2.56 9.33
N LYS A 277 16.42 -2.46 10.05
CA LYS A 277 15.55 -3.61 10.34
C LYS A 277 15.04 -4.27 9.05
N ILE A 278 14.51 -3.49 8.12
CA ILE A 278 13.97 -3.99 6.84
C ILE A 278 15.05 -4.62 5.96
N SER A 279 16.29 -4.13 6.01
CA SER A 279 17.40 -4.69 5.21
C SER A 279 17.93 -6.02 5.75
N MET A 280 17.63 -6.35 7.00
CA MET A 280 18.02 -7.61 7.65
C MET A 280 16.95 -8.71 7.53
N GLN A 281 15.79 -8.39 6.94
CA GLN A 281 14.66 -9.29 6.69
C GLN A 281 14.58 -9.64 5.19
#